data_AF-A0A1I1RQ88-F1
#
_entry.id   AF-A0A1I1RQ88-F1
#
_cell.length_a   1.000
_cell.length_b   1.000
_cell.length_c   1.000
_cell.angle_alpha   90.00
_cell.angle_beta   90.00
_cell.angle_gamma   90.00
#
_symmetry.space_group_name_H-M   'P 1'
#
loop_
_entity.id
_entity.type
_entity.pdbx_description
1 polymer ?
#
loop_
_entity_poly.entity_id
_entity_poly.type
_entity_poly.pdbx_seq_one_letter_code
_entity_poly.pdbx_strand_id
1 'polypeptide(L)'
;MKRILLVLGIVILGLAGWIVYQHFYDMKQEEVTIQTKETTLHGVVSFPKEKEKPGLIIFVHGDGPVNAMYDDGYLPLWEELAKKGYASLAWDKPGIGKSTGDWLNQSMEDRANEVIEVIEWAKKNLDIDPKKIGLWGASQGGWVVPKVANASDDVSFSILVSPAINWIEQGKYYTEKV
;
A
#
# COMPACT_ATOMS: atom_id res chain seq x y z
N MET A 1 13.74 -4.10 -47.64
CA MET A 1 14.55 -4.30 -46.42
C MET A 1 14.80 -3.01 -45.63
N LYS A 2 15.50 -1.99 -46.16
CA LYS A 2 15.84 -0.75 -45.41
C LYS A 2 14.64 0.00 -44.80
N ARG A 3 13.52 0.14 -45.52
CA ARG A 3 12.30 0.80 -44.99
C ARG A 3 11.65 0.04 -43.84
N ILE A 4 11.69 -1.30 -43.87
CA ILE A 4 11.13 -2.15 -42.81
C ILE A 4 11.98 -2.03 -41.55
N LEU A 5 13.32 -2.04 -41.68
CA LEU A 5 14.24 -1.84 -40.57
C LEU A 5 14.09 -0.45 -39.92
N LEU A 6 13.87 0.59 -40.72
CA LEU A 6 13.61 1.94 -40.22
C LEU A 6 12.32 2.00 -39.39
N VAL A 7 11.23 1.42 -39.89
CA VAL A 7 9.94 1.40 -39.18
C VAL A 7 10.04 0.61 -37.87
N LEU A 8 10.69 -0.56 -37.89
CA LEU A 8 10.94 -1.35 -36.69
C LEU A 8 11.76 -0.57 -35.65
N GLY A 9 12.79 0.16 -36.10
CA GLY A 9 13.60 1.00 -35.22
C GLY A 9 12.79 2.10 -34.53
N ILE A 10 11.88 2.77 -35.26
CA ILE A 10 10.99 3.80 -34.70
C ILE A 10 10.03 3.18 -33.68
N VAL A 11 9.45 2.02 -33.97
CA VAL A 11 8.53 1.33 -33.05
C VAL A 11 9.25 0.92 -31.77
N ILE A 12 10.47 0.38 -31.87
CA ILE A 12 11.27 0.00 -30.70
C ILE A 12 11.61 1.21 -29.85
N LEU A 13 12.04 2.33 -30.46
CA LEU A 13 12.32 3.57 -29.74
C LEU A 13 11.06 4.15 -29.08
N GLY A 14 9.92 4.09 -29.76
CA GLY A 14 8.64 4.51 -29.20
C GLY A 14 8.22 3.67 -28.00
N LEU A 15 8.34 2.34 -28.09
CA LEU A 15 8.05 1.42 -26.98
C LEU A 15 9.02 1.60 -25.81
N ALA A 16 10.31 1.75 -26.09
CA ALA A 16 11.31 2.01 -25.06
C ALA A 16 11.05 3.35 -24.36
N GLY A 17 10.75 4.40 -25.12
CA GLY A 17 10.37 5.70 -24.56
C GLY A 17 9.09 5.63 -23.72
N TRP A 18 8.10 4.86 -24.16
CA TRP A 18 6.87 4.61 -23.42
C TRP A 18 7.14 3.88 -22.09
N ILE A 19 7.97 2.84 -22.10
CA ILE A 19 8.37 2.11 -20.88
C ILE A 19 9.08 3.06 -19.91
N VAL A 20 10.06 3.85 -20.38
CA VAL A 20 10.77 4.81 -19.53
C VAL A 20 9.82 5.85 -18.93
N TYR A 21 8.88 6.36 -19.73
CA TYR A 21 7.88 7.32 -19.26
C TYR A 21 6.96 6.73 -18.19
N GLN A 22 6.52 5.48 -18.34
CA GLN A 22 5.71 4.77 -17.34
C GLN A 22 6.44 4.53 -16.00
N HIS A 23 7.77 4.59 -15.99
CA HIS A 23 8.58 4.50 -14.77
C HIS A 23 9.02 5.86 -14.21
N PHE A 24 8.58 6.97 -14.81
CA PHE A 24 8.85 8.32 -14.33
C PHE A 24 7.72 8.80 -13.43
N TYR A 25 7.83 8.55 -12.12
CA TYR A 25 6.78 8.91 -11.16
C TYR A 25 6.94 10.32 -10.60
N ASP A 26 5.82 10.99 -10.34
CA ASP A 26 5.80 12.25 -9.60
C ASP A 26 5.78 12.10 -8.06
N MET A 27 6.60 11.17 -7.57
CA MET A 27 6.74 10.89 -6.14
C MET A 27 8.18 10.47 -5.82
N LYS A 28 8.57 10.53 -4.55
CA LYS A 28 9.86 10.06 -4.03
C LYS A 28 9.61 8.92 -3.04
N GLN A 29 10.25 7.78 -3.27
CA GLN A 29 10.16 6.63 -2.37
C GLN A 29 11.33 6.59 -1.40
N GLU A 30 11.07 6.15 -0.17
CA GLU A 30 12.05 5.95 0.88
C GLU A 30 11.77 4.62 1.58
N GLU A 31 12.79 3.76 1.67
CA GLU A 31 12.72 2.57 2.53
C GLU A 31 12.82 3.00 3.99
N VAL A 32 12.02 2.37 4.85
CA VAL A 32 11.98 2.67 6.28
C VAL A 32 11.98 1.38 7.11
N THR A 33 12.50 1.46 8.33
CA THR A 33 12.40 0.38 9.31
C THR A 33 11.46 0.79 10.43
N ILE A 34 10.39 0.03 10.61
CA ILE A 34 9.35 0.29 11.59
C ILE A 34 9.48 -0.71 12.72
N GLN A 35 9.82 -0.21 13.91
CA GLN A 35 9.93 -1.04 15.10
C GLN A 35 8.56 -1.13 15.78
N THR A 36 7.94 -2.31 15.77
CA THR A 36 6.74 -2.63 16.57
C THR A 36 7.16 -3.41 17.82
N LYS A 37 6.21 -3.70 18.72
CA LYS A 37 6.49 -4.52 19.91
C LYS A 37 6.93 -5.94 19.57
N GLU A 38 6.30 -6.54 18.56
CA GLU A 38 6.47 -7.96 18.23
C GLU A 38 7.43 -8.18 17.05
N THR A 39 7.52 -7.22 16.13
CA THR A 39 8.28 -7.38 14.88
C THR A 39 9.02 -6.11 14.46
N THR A 40 10.11 -6.29 13.73
CA THR A 40 10.70 -5.23 12.92
C THR A 40 10.16 -5.36 11.50
N LEU A 41 9.49 -4.32 11.02
CA LEU A 41 8.88 -4.27 9.69
C LEU A 41 9.74 -3.42 8.75
N HIS A 42 9.90 -3.90 7.52
CA HIS A 42 10.47 -3.12 6.43
C HIS A 42 9.35 -2.46 5.62
N GLY A 43 9.34 -1.13 5.64
CA GLY A 43 8.34 -0.29 4.99
C GLY A 43 8.90 0.44 3.78
N VAL A 44 7.98 0.90 2.94
CA VAL A 44 8.26 1.90 1.90
C VAL A 44 7.27 3.04 2.07
N VAL A 45 7.80 4.26 2.15
CA VAL A 45 7.01 5.49 2.13
C VAL A 45 7.19 6.16 0.78
N SER A 46 6.09 6.56 0.15
CA SER A 46 6.10 7.41 -1.02
C SER A 46 5.62 8.81 -0.66
N PHE A 47 6.45 9.81 -0.92
CA PHE A 47 6.15 11.22 -0.67
C PHE A 47 5.87 11.98 -1.97
N PRO A 48 4.93 12.94 -1.97
CA PRO A 48 4.84 13.95 -3.02
C PRO A 48 6.12 14.81 -3.07
N LYS A 49 6.56 15.18 -4.28
CA LYS A 49 7.75 16.02 -4.46
C LYS A 49 7.55 17.47 -3.98
N GLU A 50 6.34 18.00 -4.16
CA GLU A 50 6.03 19.42 -3.94
C GLU A 50 4.94 19.62 -2.88
N LYS A 51 5.15 19.09 -1.67
CA LYS A 51 4.23 19.31 -0.55
C LYS A 51 4.93 19.21 0.81
N GLU A 52 4.89 20.30 1.56
CA GLU A 52 5.21 20.28 2.99
C GLU A 52 4.07 19.61 3.77
N LYS A 53 4.43 18.72 4.70
CA LYS A 53 3.50 18.00 5.59
C LYS A 53 2.29 17.42 4.85
N PRO A 54 2.50 16.49 3.89
CA PRO A 54 1.40 15.84 3.21
C PRO A 54 0.51 15.06 4.20
N GLY A 55 -0.74 14.78 3.80
CA GLY A 55 -1.51 13.75 4.49
C GLY A 55 -0.85 12.37 4.30
N LEU A 56 -1.29 11.36 5.04
CA LEU A 56 -0.75 10.01 4.92
C LEU A 56 -1.88 9.01 4.64
N ILE A 57 -1.68 8.11 3.69
CA ILE A 57 -2.55 6.94 3.48
C ILE A 57 -1.74 5.69 3.76
N ILE A 58 -2.18 4.91 4.76
CA ILE A 58 -1.56 3.64 5.13
C ILE A 58 -2.28 2.50 4.41
N PHE A 59 -1.52 1.68 3.71
CA PHE A 59 -2.01 0.56 2.92
C PHE A 59 -1.96 -0.73 3.74
N VAL A 60 -3.14 -1.25 4.06
CA VAL A 60 -3.35 -2.51 4.78
C VAL A 60 -3.59 -3.62 3.77
N HIS A 61 -2.58 -4.46 3.57
CA HIS A 61 -2.61 -5.56 2.59
C HIS A 61 -3.74 -6.56 2.83
N GLY A 62 -4.11 -7.27 1.76
CA GLY A 62 -5.01 -8.43 1.84
C GLY A 62 -4.37 -9.68 2.42
N ASP A 63 -4.97 -10.82 2.09
CA ASP A 63 -4.42 -12.13 2.43
C ASP A 63 -3.20 -12.47 1.56
N GLY A 64 -2.34 -13.36 2.05
CA GLY A 64 -1.16 -13.84 1.33
C GLY A 64 0.16 -13.13 1.69
N PRO A 65 1.28 -13.62 1.12
CA PRO A 65 2.63 -13.12 1.37
C PRO A 65 2.92 -11.89 0.50
N VAL A 66 2.64 -10.69 1.01
CA VAL A 66 2.73 -9.44 0.25
C VAL A 66 3.89 -8.58 0.74
N ASN A 67 4.70 -8.07 -0.20
CA ASN A 67 5.73 -7.06 0.05
C ASN A 67 5.14 -5.63 0.08
N ALA A 68 5.92 -4.66 0.55
CA ALA A 68 5.47 -3.30 0.80
C ALA A 68 4.78 -2.65 -0.41
N MET A 69 5.30 -2.85 -1.62
CA MET A 69 4.76 -2.21 -2.83
C MET A 69 3.78 -3.08 -3.63
N TYR A 70 3.45 -4.27 -3.13
CA TYR A 70 2.67 -5.29 -3.85
C TYR A 70 3.21 -5.57 -5.25
N ASP A 71 4.50 -5.90 -5.32
CA ASP A 71 5.26 -6.10 -6.57
C ASP A 71 5.07 -4.95 -7.56
N ASP A 72 5.25 -3.73 -7.07
CA ASP A 72 5.03 -2.45 -7.75
C ASP A 72 3.58 -2.15 -8.15
N GLY A 73 2.63 -3.02 -7.83
CA GLY A 73 1.22 -2.85 -8.13
C GLY A 73 0.58 -1.61 -7.48
N TYR A 74 1.17 -1.09 -6.41
CA TYR A 74 0.73 0.15 -5.77
C TYR A 74 1.23 1.43 -6.43
N LEU A 75 2.29 1.39 -7.24
CA LEU A 75 2.96 2.61 -7.70
C LEU A 75 2.06 3.57 -8.48
N PRO A 76 1.20 3.11 -9.42
CA PRO A 76 0.30 4.01 -10.14
C PRO A 76 -0.68 4.72 -9.21
N LEU A 77 -1.19 4.02 -8.18
CA LEU A 77 -2.11 4.60 -7.21
C LEU A 77 -1.38 5.57 -6.27
N TRP A 78 -0.19 5.22 -5.79
CA TRP A 78 0.63 6.08 -4.94
C TRP A 78 1.01 7.37 -5.64
N GLU A 79 1.28 7.33 -6.95
CA GLU A 79 1.54 8.52 -7.74
C GLU A 79 0.32 9.45 -7.78
N GLU A 80 -0.87 8.90 -8.02
CA GLU A 80 -2.10 9.71 -8.01
C GLU A 80 -2.39 10.29 -6.62
N LEU A 81 -2.13 9.54 -5.54
CA LEU A 81 -2.26 10.05 -4.17
C LEU A 81 -1.24 11.16 -3.88
N ALA A 82 0.00 11.02 -4.34
CA ALA A 82 1.04 12.04 -4.24
C ALA A 82 0.63 13.33 -4.96
N LYS A 83 0.09 13.25 -6.18
CA LYS A 83 -0.49 14.39 -6.91
C LYS A 83 -1.64 15.07 -6.18
N LYS A 84 -2.32 14.37 -5.25
CA LYS A 84 -3.36 14.91 -4.37
C LYS A 84 -2.84 15.39 -3.01
N GLY A 85 -1.52 15.37 -2.78
CA GLY A 85 -0.89 15.84 -1.55
C GLY A 85 -0.92 14.84 -0.41
N TYR A 86 -1.00 13.54 -0.72
CA TYR A 86 -0.90 12.44 0.25
C TYR A 86 0.37 11.62 0.01
N ALA A 87 1.12 11.42 1.08
CA ALA A 87 2.10 10.34 1.16
C ALA A 87 1.39 8.99 1.29
N SER A 88 2.05 7.92 0.87
CA SER A 88 1.58 6.55 1.02
C SER A 88 2.59 5.73 1.80
N LEU A 89 2.13 4.87 2.71
CA LEU A 89 2.98 3.97 3.49
C LEU A 89 2.41 2.54 3.46
N ALA A 90 3.28 1.58 3.19
CA ALA A 90 3.04 0.15 3.33
C ALA A 90 4.30 -0.55 3.82
N TRP A 91 4.19 -1.82 4.18
CA TRP A 91 5.32 -2.61 4.66
C TRP A 91 5.22 -4.06 4.23
N ASP A 92 6.36 -4.72 4.13
CA ASP A 92 6.39 -6.16 3.94
C ASP A 92 5.67 -6.80 5.12
N LYS A 93 4.68 -7.66 4.86
CA LYS A 93 4.01 -8.41 5.93
C LYS A 93 5.05 -9.18 6.77
N PRO A 94 4.77 -9.50 8.04
CA PRO A 94 5.72 -10.25 8.86
C PRO A 94 6.23 -11.52 8.18
N GLY A 95 7.55 -11.70 8.19
CA GLY A 95 8.24 -12.81 7.51
C GLY A 95 8.40 -12.67 6.00
N ILE A 96 7.95 -11.57 5.40
CA ILE A 96 8.13 -11.25 3.97
C ILE A 96 9.25 -10.23 3.81
N GLY A 97 10.02 -10.34 2.73
CA GLY A 97 11.08 -9.39 2.39
C GLY A 97 12.10 -9.25 3.52
N LYS A 98 12.22 -8.03 4.06
CA LYS A 98 13.13 -7.75 5.19
C LYS A 98 12.41 -7.68 6.55
N SER A 99 11.08 -7.89 6.59
CA SER A 99 10.31 -7.93 7.83
C SER A 99 10.56 -9.24 8.60
N THR A 100 10.70 -9.14 9.92
CA THR A 100 10.78 -10.31 10.82
C THR A 100 9.40 -10.90 11.09
N GLY A 101 9.33 -12.09 11.70
CA GLY A 101 8.09 -12.71 12.14
C GLY A 101 7.48 -13.64 11.08
N ASP A 102 6.17 -13.85 11.17
CA ASP A 102 5.40 -14.70 10.25
C ASP A 102 3.93 -14.27 10.24
N TRP A 103 3.46 -13.80 9.07
CA TRP A 103 2.11 -13.29 8.89
C TRP A 103 1.02 -14.36 9.08
N LEU A 104 1.35 -15.66 8.96
CA LEU A 104 0.40 -16.75 9.23
C LEU A 104 0.05 -16.87 10.71
N ASN A 105 0.88 -16.32 11.60
CA ASN A 105 0.66 -16.35 13.05
C ASN A 105 -0.18 -15.17 13.55
N GLN A 106 -0.56 -14.22 12.69
CA GLN A 106 -1.34 -13.05 13.08
C GLN A 106 -2.84 -13.32 13.00
N SER A 107 -3.55 -13.06 14.11
CA SER A 107 -5.00 -12.84 14.06
C SER A 107 -5.33 -11.49 13.42
N MET A 108 -6.61 -11.26 13.08
CA MET A 108 -7.03 -9.95 12.58
C MET A 108 -6.91 -8.84 13.63
N GLU A 109 -6.88 -9.20 14.92
CA GLU A 109 -6.63 -8.26 16.01
C GLU A 109 -5.15 -7.87 16.07
N ASP A 110 -4.25 -8.84 15.93
CA ASP A 110 -2.80 -8.59 15.87
C ASP A 110 -2.47 -7.69 14.68
N ARG A 111 -3.08 -7.95 13.52
CA ARG A 111 -2.94 -7.09 12.34
C ARG A 111 -3.46 -5.67 12.59
N ALA A 112 -4.53 -5.50 13.35
CA ALA A 112 -5.05 -4.17 13.68
C ALA A 112 -4.10 -3.42 14.62
N ASN A 113 -3.58 -4.10 15.65
CA ASN A 113 -2.58 -3.53 16.55
C ASN A 113 -1.29 -3.14 15.83
N GLU A 114 -0.83 -3.97 14.88
CA GLU A 114 0.32 -3.65 14.02
C GLU A 114 0.10 -2.33 13.25
N VAL A 115 -1.08 -2.15 12.64
CA VAL A 115 -1.41 -0.90 11.93
C VAL A 115 -1.42 0.31 12.88
N ILE A 116 -1.94 0.15 14.11
CA ILE A 116 -1.93 1.23 15.12
C ILE A 116 -0.49 1.60 15.49
N GLU A 117 0.39 0.61 15.70
CA GLU A 117 1.80 0.86 16.00
C GLU A 117 2.53 1.52 14.81
N VAL A 118 2.17 1.18 13.57
CA VAL A 118 2.67 1.86 12.38
C VAL A 118 2.18 3.31 12.29
N ILE A 119 0.91 3.60 12.63
CA ILE A 119 0.39 4.98 12.71
C ILE A 119 1.21 5.82 13.70
N GLU A 120 1.44 5.28 14.90
CA GLU A 120 2.21 5.97 15.94
C GLU A 120 3.68 6.18 15.53
N TRP A 121 4.29 5.18 14.90
CA TRP A 121 5.61 5.32 14.31
C TRP A 121 5.62 6.42 13.23
N ALA A 122 4.64 6.44 12.33
CA ALA A 122 4.58 7.40 11.23
C ALA A 122 4.44 8.84 11.74
N LYS A 123 3.57 9.08 12.73
CA LYS A 123 3.39 10.39 13.38
C LYS A 123 4.68 10.92 14.02
N LYS A 124 5.54 10.02 14.50
CA LYS A 124 6.80 10.39 15.18
C LYS A 124 7.97 10.60 14.21
N ASN A 125 8.03 9.82 13.13
CA ASN A 125 9.22 9.70 12.30
C ASN A 125 9.10 10.34 10.91
N LEU A 126 7.87 10.60 10.43
CA LEU A 126 7.62 11.21 9.12
C LEU A 126 7.17 12.66 9.28
N ASP A 127 7.61 13.53 8.36
CA ASP A 127 7.12 14.92 8.28
C ASP A 127 5.78 14.98 7.53
N ILE A 128 4.71 14.54 8.20
CA ILE A 128 3.33 14.48 7.69
C ILE A 128 2.38 15.39 8.50
N ASP A 129 1.18 15.63 7.98
CA ASP A 129 0.08 16.21 8.76
C ASP A 129 -0.63 15.10 9.56
N PRO A 130 -0.44 15.03 10.90
CA PRO A 130 -1.01 13.95 11.71
C PRO A 130 -2.53 14.00 11.79
N LYS A 131 -3.19 15.08 11.34
CA LYS A 131 -4.64 15.21 11.28
C LYS A 131 -5.25 14.69 9.97
N LYS A 132 -4.42 14.14 9.08
CA LYS A 132 -4.83 13.66 7.75
C LYS A 132 -4.30 12.25 7.48
N ILE A 133 -4.52 11.35 8.43
CA ILE A 133 -4.15 9.94 8.28
C ILE A 133 -5.39 9.16 7.82
N GLY A 134 -5.29 8.51 6.68
CA GLY A 134 -6.31 7.62 6.15
C GLY A 134 -5.81 6.19 6.04
N LEU A 135 -6.73 5.24 6.01
CA LEU A 135 -6.44 3.84 5.75
C LEU A 135 -6.96 3.42 4.38
N TRP A 136 -6.15 2.67 3.65
CA TRP A 136 -6.57 1.95 2.44
C TRP A 136 -6.46 0.46 2.72
N GLY A 137 -7.53 -0.31 2.54
CA GLY A 137 -7.53 -1.75 2.83
C GLY A 137 -8.20 -2.55 1.73
N ALA A 138 -7.60 -3.68 1.34
CA ALA A 138 -8.14 -4.55 0.30
C ALA A 138 -8.42 -5.97 0.80
N SER A 139 -9.49 -6.61 0.30
CA SER A 139 -9.83 -8.01 0.61
C SER A 139 -9.87 -8.25 2.13
N GLN A 140 -9.00 -9.10 2.68
CA GLN A 140 -8.88 -9.35 4.14
C GLN A 140 -8.66 -8.07 4.96
N GLY A 141 -8.09 -7.01 4.37
CA GLY A 141 -7.99 -5.69 5.00
C GLY A 141 -9.35 -5.11 5.42
N GLY A 142 -10.46 -5.58 4.83
CA GLY A 142 -11.83 -5.27 5.22
C GLY A 142 -12.19 -5.67 6.65
N TRP A 143 -11.49 -6.63 7.25
CA TRP A 143 -11.67 -6.98 8.68
C TRP A 143 -10.73 -6.23 9.60
N VAL A 144 -9.61 -5.72 9.08
CA VAL A 144 -8.56 -5.05 9.87
C VAL A 144 -8.88 -3.56 10.00
N VAL A 145 -9.14 -2.86 8.90
CA VAL A 145 -9.35 -1.41 8.88
C VAL A 145 -10.47 -0.95 9.83
N PRO A 146 -11.65 -1.60 9.90
CA PRO A 146 -12.68 -1.20 10.86
C PRO A 146 -12.27 -1.38 12.32
N LYS A 147 -11.40 -2.35 12.65
CA LYS A 147 -10.89 -2.52 14.01
C LYS A 147 -9.99 -1.34 14.40
N VAL A 148 -9.08 -0.96 13.51
CA VAL A 148 -8.19 0.18 13.71
C VAL A 148 -8.99 1.48 13.87
N ALA A 149 -9.95 1.72 12.97
CA ALA A 149 -10.77 2.93 13.00
C ALA A 149 -11.66 3.04 14.25
N ASN A 150 -12.01 1.92 14.90
CA ASN A 150 -12.72 1.92 16.18
C ASN A 150 -11.80 2.07 17.40
N ALA A 151 -10.52 1.73 17.25
CA ALA A 151 -9.55 1.71 18.35
C ALA A 151 -8.62 2.95 18.38
N SER A 152 -8.58 3.74 17.31
CA SER A 152 -7.73 4.92 17.18
C SER A 152 -8.48 6.10 16.58
N ASP A 153 -8.45 7.24 17.28
CA ASP A 153 -8.99 8.52 16.82
C ASP A 153 -8.09 9.21 15.77
N ASP A 154 -6.93 8.63 15.44
CA ASP A 154 -6.01 9.20 14.45
C ASP A 154 -6.46 8.97 13.00
N VAL A 155 -7.36 8.00 12.78
CA VAL A 155 -7.86 7.65 11.45
C VAL A 155 -8.97 8.60 11.02
N SER A 156 -8.66 9.49 10.08
CA SER A 156 -9.58 10.52 9.58
C SER A 156 -10.54 10.00 8.50
N PHE A 157 -10.14 8.97 7.75
CA PHE A 157 -10.96 8.34 6.71
C PHE A 157 -10.48 6.92 6.38
N SER A 158 -11.30 6.15 5.69
CA SER A 158 -10.95 4.80 5.23
C SER A 158 -11.44 4.58 3.79
N ILE A 159 -10.62 3.88 3.00
CA ILE A 159 -10.90 3.44 1.63
C ILE A 159 -10.85 1.91 1.64
N LEU A 160 -11.96 1.26 1.34
CA LEU A 160 -12.05 -0.20 1.30
C LEU A 160 -12.25 -0.69 -0.13
N VAL A 161 -11.32 -1.52 -0.61
CA VAL A 161 -11.33 -2.07 -1.97
C VAL A 161 -11.67 -3.56 -1.92
N SER A 162 -12.87 -3.91 -2.39
CA SER A 162 -13.39 -5.28 -2.33
C SER A 162 -13.21 -5.92 -0.94
N PRO A 163 -13.68 -5.27 0.14
CA PRO A 163 -13.44 -5.77 1.49
C PRO A 163 -14.12 -7.11 1.71
N ALA A 164 -13.42 -8.03 2.35
CA ALA A 164 -14.05 -9.21 2.92
C ALA A 164 -14.97 -8.78 4.07
N ILE A 165 -16.22 -9.21 4.02
CA ILE A 165 -17.22 -8.98 5.08
C ILE A 165 -17.63 -10.35 5.63
N ASN A 166 -18.44 -11.10 4.87
CA ASN A 166 -18.78 -12.49 5.14
C ASN A 166 -18.43 -13.36 3.93
N TRP A 167 -17.16 -13.72 3.81
CA TRP A 167 -16.66 -14.49 2.67
C TRP A 167 -17.29 -15.88 2.54
N ILE A 168 -17.77 -16.46 3.66
CA ILE A 168 -18.47 -17.74 3.67
C ILE A 168 -19.83 -17.59 2.98
N GLU A 169 -20.61 -16.58 3.34
CA GLU A 169 -21.91 -16.31 2.72
C GLU A 169 -21.76 -15.88 1.25
N GLN A 170 -20.76 -15.04 0.95
CA GLN A 170 -20.42 -14.69 -0.43
C GLN A 170 -20.06 -15.93 -1.27
N GLY A 171 -19.26 -16.84 -0.70
CA GLY A 171 -18.89 -18.10 -1.33
C GLY A 171 -20.12 -18.98 -1.59
N LYS A 172 -21.02 -19.11 -0.61
CA LYS A 172 -22.29 -19.84 -0.77
C LYS A 172 -23.11 -19.27 -1.91
N TYR A 173 -23.35 -17.95 -1.91
CA TYR A 173 -24.10 -17.27 -2.97
C TYR A 173 -23.49 -17.51 -4.35
N TYR A 174 -22.16 -17.44 -4.49
CA TYR A 174 -21.48 -17.70 -5.77
C TYR A 174 -21.62 -19.16 -6.25
N THR A 175 -21.72 -20.11 -5.32
CA THR A 175 -21.88 -21.55 -5.64
C THR A 175 -23.33 -21.98 -5.81
N GLU A 176 -24.29 -21.17 -5.37
CA GLU A 176 -25.71 -21.38 -5.67
C GLU A 176 -25.95 -21.04 -7.14
N LYS A 177 -26.18 -22.07 -7.97
CA LYS A 177 -26.51 -21.91 -9.38
C LYS A 177 -27.78 -21.05 -9.52
N VAL A 178 -27.66 -19.91 -10.20
CA VAL A 178 -28.79 -19.23 -10.86
C VAL A 178 -29.22 -20.05 -12.08
#